data_AF-A0A3G9GVR6-F1
#
_entry.id   AF-A0A3G9GVR6-F1
#
_cell.length_a   1.000
_cell.length_b   1.000
_cell.length_c   1.000
_cell.angle_alpha   90.00
_cell.angle_beta   90.00
_cell.angle_gamma   90.00
#
_symmetry.space_group_name_H-M   'P 1'
#
loop_
_entity.id
_entity.type
_entity.pdbx_description
1 polymer ?
#
loop_
_entity_poly.entity_id
_entity_poly.type
_entity_poly.pdbx_seq_one_letter_code
_entity_poly.pdbx_strand_id
1 'polypeptide(L)'
;MKKTLSLFIVSILAVSTAAAVDIGKSDLASKTRLKNTMRKFATGLDQIQKGIIYNEKDRIEMGVRVMRQAKKNFLKRHGEILKKQMPDDPKFAYFLAQKSAERIQKYVKMMSSEIRNTHDFSKIAAAYTAIFNQCVGCHQKLRKNYTGK
;
A
#
# COMPACT_ATOMS: atom_id res chain seq x y z
N MET A 1 18.57 4.73 73.92
CA MET A 1 18.02 3.50 73.31
C MET A 1 17.09 3.89 72.17
N LYS A 2 17.27 3.23 71.03
CA LYS A 2 16.55 3.33 69.76
C LYS A 2 15.02 3.37 69.92
N LYS A 3 14.32 4.12 69.06
CA LYS A 3 13.51 3.55 67.97
C LYS A 3 12.96 4.64 67.03
N THR A 4 13.40 4.52 65.78
CA THR A 4 13.02 5.23 64.57
C THR A 4 11.62 4.81 64.11
N LEU A 5 10.73 5.77 63.87
CA LEU A 5 9.54 5.60 63.06
C LEU A 5 9.75 6.46 61.81
N SER A 6 10.19 5.84 60.72
CA SER A 6 10.41 6.55 59.46
C SER A 6 9.93 5.69 58.29
N LEU A 7 9.03 6.29 57.53
CA LEU A 7 8.73 6.07 56.12
C LEU A 7 8.64 4.61 55.62
N PHE A 8 7.40 4.15 55.49
CA PHE A 8 7.00 3.39 54.31
C PHE A 8 5.88 4.17 53.64
N ILE A 9 6.13 4.66 52.43
CA ILE A 9 5.19 4.79 51.29
C ILE A 9 5.91 5.64 50.23
N VAL A 10 5.69 5.30 48.96
CA VAL A 10 6.23 5.88 47.72
C VAL A 10 7.60 5.35 47.29
N SER A 11 7.62 4.19 46.65
CA SER A 11 8.63 3.86 45.63
C SER A 11 8.13 2.79 44.66
N ILE A 12 7.01 3.02 43.95
CA ILE A 12 6.71 2.27 42.72
C ILE A 12 5.95 3.19 41.76
N LEU A 13 6.66 3.94 40.92
CA LEU A 13 6.12 4.54 39.68
C LEU A 13 7.28 5.08 38.83
N ALA A 14 8.20 4.19 38.44
CA ALA A 14 9.24 4.51 37.47
C ALA A 14 9.55 3.30 36.58
N VAL A 15 8.51 2.70 36.00
CA VAL A 15 8.69 1.73 34.91
C VAL A 15 7.62 2.01 33.87
N SER A 16 8.04 2.03 32.59
CA SER A 16 7.22 1.94 31.37
C SER A 16 7.03 3.21 30.51
N THR A 17 8.09 3.95 30.17
CA THR A 17 8.03 4.91 29.03
C THR A 17 8.86 4.49 27.82
N ALA A 18 9.81 3.57 27.94
CA ALA A 18 10.67 3.16 26.81
C ALA A 18 9.93 2.33 25.74
N ALA A 19 9.01 1.44 26.13
CA ALA A 19 8.32 0.55 25.20
C ALA A 19 7.31 1.27 24.27
N ALA A 20 6.70 2.37 24.73
CA ALA A 20 5.74 3.13 23.93
C ALA A 20 6.41 3.91 22.78
N VAL A 21 7.67 4.34 22.97
CA VAL A 21 8.43 5.12 21.98
C VAL A 21 8.88 4.24 20.79
N ASP A 22 9.23 2.98 21.03
CA ASP A 22 9.65 2.05 19.97
C ASP A 22 8.49 1.57 19.09
N ILE A 23 7.31 1.36 19.67
CA ILE A 23 6.11 0.97 18.92
C ILE A 23 5.71 2.10 17.95
N GLY A 24 5.76 3.36 18.38
CA GLY A 24 5.46 4.52 17.54
C GLY A 24 6.39 4.69 16.33
N LYS A 25 7.69 4.44 16.50
CA LYS A 25 8.69 4.50 15.40
C LYS A 25 8.47 3.40 14.36
N SER A 26 8.14 2.18 14.79
CA SER A 26 7.91 1.04 13.89
C SER A 26 6.69 1.22 12.98
N ASP A 27 5.62 1.83 13.51
CA ASP A 27 4.39 2.09 12.77
C ASP A 27 4.59 3.21 11.73
N LEU A 28 5.29 4.29 12.12
CA LEU A 28 5.65 5.38 11.20
C LEU A 28 6.52 4.88 10.04
N ALA A 29 7.51 4.03 10.32
CA ALA A 29 8.35 3.42 9.29
C ALA A 29 7.53 2.55 8.33
N SER A 30 6.57 1.78 8.85
CA SER A 30 5.68 0.92 8.06
C SER A 30 4.73 1.73 7.17
N LYS A 31 4.12 2.79 7.71
CA LYS A 31 3.30 3.76 6.96
C LYS A 31 4.10 4.43 5.85
N THR A 32 5.32 4.87 6.15
CA THR A 32 6.22 5.49 5.17
C THR A 32 6.57 4.52 4.04
N ARG A 33 6.88 3.26 4.38
CA ARG A 33 7.17 2.22 3.39
C ARG A 33 5.97 1.94 2.49
N LEU A 34 4.76 1.85 3.06
CA LEU A 34 3.52 1.69 2.29
C LEU A 34 3.30 2.89 1.35
N LYS A 35 3.45 4.12 1.86
CA LYS A 35 3.33 5.35 1.07
C LYS A 35 4.31 5.36 -0.11
N ASN A 36 5.55 4.96 0.10
CA ASN A 36 6.54 4.86 -0.98
C ASN A 36 6.18 3.79 -2.02
N THR A 37 5.64 2.65 -1.60
CA THR A 37 5.12 1.66 -2.54
C THR A 37 3.93 2.19 -3.35
N MET A 38 3.01 2.93 -2.71
CA MET A 38 1.88 3.58 -3.40
C MET A 38 2.35 4.63 -4.41
N ARG A 39 3.38 5.42 -4.06
CA ARG A 39 4.01 6.36 -5.00
C ARG A 39 4.57 5.66 -6.24
N LYS A 40 5.20 4.49 -6.08
CA LYS A 40 5.67 3.70 -7.23
C LYS A 40 4.52 3.24 -8.13
N PHE A 41 3.39 2.81 -7.56
CA PHE A 41 2.20 2.51 -8.36
C PHE A 41 1.69 3.73 -9.13
N ALA A 42 1.63 4.90 -8.47
CA ALA A 42 1.23 6.15 -9.11
C ALA A 42 2.19 6.55 -10.25
N THR A 43 3.51 6.43 -10.05
CA THR A 43 4.51 6.65 -11.11
C THR A 43 4.30 5.67 -12.28
N GLY A 44 4.03 4.39 -12.00
CA GLY A 44 3.75 3.41 -13.06
C GLY A 44 2.52 3.78 -13.89
N LEU A 45 1.43 4.21 -13.24
CA LEU A 45 0.22 4.69 -13.90
C LEU A 45 0.48 5.94 -14.75
N ASP A 46 1.21 6.92 -14.23
CA ASP A 46 1.57 8.14 -14.97
C ASP A 46 2.35 7.83 -16.25
N GLN A 47 3.35 6.94 -16.15
CA GLN A 47 4.12 6.54 -17.33
C GLN A 47 3.25 5.81 -18.37
N ILE A 48 2.39 4.88 -17.93
CA ILE A 48 1.47 4.19 -18.85
C ILE A 48 0.52 5.18 -19.52
N GLN A 49 -0.09 6.08 -18.76
CA GLN A 49 -1.05 7.06 -19.29
C GLN A 49 -0.41 7.97 -20.34
N LYS A 50 0.75 8.56 -20.02
CA LYS A 50 1.51 9.37 -20.97
C LYS A 50 1.90 8.55 -22.19
N GLY A 51 2.32 7.30 -21.99
CA GLY A 51 2.68 6.41 -23.10
C GLY A 51 1.51 6.10 -24.02
N ILE A 52 0.30 5.95 -23.49
CA ILE A 52 -0.91 5.78 -24.29
C ILE A 52 -1.22 7.06 -25.08
N ILE A 53 -1.23 8.22 -24.42
CA ILE A 53 -1.60 9.52 -25.02
C ILE A 53 -0.63 9.91 -26.15
N TYR A 54 0.66 9.68 -25.95
CA TYR A 54 1.70 10.06 -26.91
C TYR A 54 2.17 8.91 -27.80
N ASN A 55 1.51 7.74 -27.75
CA ASN A 55 1.87 6.55 -28.54
C ASN A 55 3.32 6.06 -28.29
N GLU A 56 3.84 6.24 -27.08
CA GLU A 56 5.21 5.90 -26.67
C GLU A 56 5.26 4.51 -26.00
N LYS A 57 5.49 3.45 -26.79
CA LYS A 57 5.52 2.06 -26.30
C LYS A 57 6.52 1.85 -25.15
N ASP A 58 7.73 2.38 -25.29
CA ASP A 58 8.79 2.25 -24.27
C ASP A 58 8.36 2.85 -22.95
N ARG A 59 7.60 3.96 -22.98
CA ARG A 59 7.07 4.58 -21.78
C ARG A 59 6.01 3.70 -21.10
N ILE A 60 5.14 3.07 -21.88
CA ILE A 60 4.17 2.11 -21.36
C ILE A 60 4.91 0.93 -20.70
N GLU A 61 5.94 0.40 -21.35
CA GLU A 61 6.74 -0.69 -20.78
C GLU A 61 7.47 -0.30 -19.50
N MET A 62 8.03 0.91 -19.43
CA MET A 62 8.63 1.45 -18.21
C MET A 62 7.62 1.48 -17.07
N GLY A 63 6.42 2.00 -17.33
CA GLY A 63 5.36 2.04 -16.33
C GLY A 63 4.95 0.63 -15.87
N VAL A 64 4.80 -0.31 -16.81
CA VAL A 64 4.55 -1.73 -16.51
C VAL A 64 5.65 -2.33 -15.62
N ARG A 65 6.93 -2.09 -15.93
CA ARG A 65 8.06 -2.56 -15.10
C ARG A 65 7.97 -2.01 -13.67
N VAL A 66 7.73 -0.71 -13.53
CA VAL A 66 7.56 -0.05 -12.21
C VAL A 66 6.41 -0.68 -11.41
N MET A 67 5.26 -0.92 -12.04
CA MET A 67 4.11 -1.55 -11.39
C MET A 67 4.41 -2.97 -10.91
N ARG A 68 5.10 -3.79 -11.72
CA ARG A 68 5.49 -5.17 -11.35
C ARG A 68 6.42 -5.16 -10.13
N GLN A 69 7.38 -4.23 -10.10
CA GLN A 69 8.30 -4.09 -8.98
C GLN A 69 7.58 -3.62 -7.70
N ALA A 70 6.64 -2.69 -7.81
CA ALA A 70 5.83 -2.23 -6.68
C ALA A 70 4.99 -3.37 -6.08
N LYS A 71 4.38 -4.21 -6.95
CA LYS A 71 3.57 -5.37 -6.56
C LYS A 71 4.37 -6.50 -5.92
N LYS A 72 5.64 -6.68 -6.29
CA LYS A 72 6.48 -7.78 -5.79
C LYS A 72 6.48 -7.79 -4.25
N ASN A 73 6.06 -8.93 -3.68
CA ASN A 73 5.95 -9.13 -2.22
C ASN A 73 5.09 -8.08 -1.50
N PHE A 74 4.11 -7.45 -2.17
CA PHE A 74 3.29 -6.38 -1.61
C PHE A 74 2.66 -6.77 -0.26
N LEU A 75 1.91 -7.88 -0.22
CA LEU A 75 1.25 -8.33 1.01
C LEU A 75 2.24 -8.77 2.09
N LYS A 76 3.39 -9.37 1.72
CA LYS A 76 4.45 -9.70 2.68
C LYS A 76 5.03 -8.46 3.34
N ARG A 77 5.17 -7.35 2.60
CA ARG A 77 5.74 -6.09 3.10
C ARG A 77 4.74 -5.19 3.82
N HIS A 78 3.46 -5.31 3.50
CA HIS A 78 2.45 -4.32 3.91
C HIS A 78 1.18 -4.93 4.54
N GLY A 79 1.06 -6.25 4.60
CA GLY A 79 -0.14 -6.92 5.12
C GLY A 79 -0.52 -6.48 6.53
N GLU A 80 0.46 -6.40 7.43
CA GLU A 80 0.21 -6.02 8.83
C GLU A 80 -0.25 -4.56 8.97
N ILE A 81 0.37 -3.63 8.24
CA ILE A 81 -0.07 -2.23 8.28
C ILE A 81 -1.44 -2.03 7.61
N LEU A 82 -1.79 -2.85 6.61
CA LEU A 82 -3.12 -2.82 5.98
C LEU A 82 -4.20 -3.31 6.95
N LYS A 83 -3.95 -4.40 7.69
CA LYS A 83 -4.87 -4.87 8.75
C LYS A 83 -5.14 -3.77 9.78
N LYS A 84 -4.10 -3.03 10.19
CA LYS A 84 -4.22 -1.89 11.12
C LYS A 84 -5.02 -0.70 10.57
N GLN A 85 -5.22 -0.59 9.25
CA GLN A 85 -6.04 0.48 8.66
C GLN A 85 -7.54 0.22 8.80
N MET A 86 -7.95 -1.04 8.99
CA MET A 86 -9.33 -1.42 9.27
C MET A 86 -9.34 -2.36 10.47
N PRO A 87 -9.13 -1.84 11.70
CA PRO A 87 -9.10 -2.68 12.90
C PRO A 87 -10.40 -3.45 13.13
N ASP A 88 -11.54 -2.91 12.67
CA ASP A 88 -12.85 -3.56 12.74
C ASP A 88 -13.00 -4.74 11.76
N ASP A 89 -12.24 -4.75 10.65
CA ASP A 89 -12.26 -5.83 9.67
C ASP A 89 -10.89 -6.02 8.98
N PRO A 90 -9.88 -6.54 9.71
CA PRO A 90 -8.52 -6.69 9.21
C PRO A 90 -8.41 -7.77 8.12
N LYS A 91 -9.29 -8.79 8.17
CA LYS A 91 -9.33 -9.86 7.17
C LYS A 91 -9.80 -9.32 5.82
N PHE A 92 -10.85 -8.51 5.81
CA PHE A 92 -11.31 -7.85 4.60
C PHE A 92 -10.24 -6.94 4.01
N ALA A 93 -9.55 -6.15 4.83
CA ALA A 93 -8.51 -5.25 4.33
C ALA A 93 -7.37 -6.01 3.61
N TYR A 94 -6.91 -7.10 4.21
CA TYR A 94 -5.89 -7.96 3.60
C TYR A 94 -6.40 -8.61 2.30
N PHE A 95 -7.59 -9.20 2.33
CA PHE A 95 -8.20 -9.86 1.18
C PHE A 95 -8.43 -8.91 0.00
N LEU A 96 -8.96 -7.72 0.26
CA LEU A 96 -9.20 -6.70 -0.75
C LEU A 96 -7.88 -6.26 -1.41
N ALA A 97 -6.85 -6.02 -0.61
CA ALA A 97 -5.52 -5.67 -1.11
C ALA A 97 -4.92 -6.81 -1.96
N GLN A 98 -5.11 -8.07 -1.53
CA GLN A 98 -4.68 -9.23 -2.29
C GLN A 98 -5.37 -9.31 -3.65
N LYS A 99 -6.70 -9.25 -3.67
CA LYS A 99 -7.49 -9.32 -4.91
C LYS A 99 -7.17 -8.19 -5.86
N SER A 100 -6.99 -6.98 -5.34
CA SER A 100 -6.58 -5.82 -6.14
C SER A 100 -5.20 -6.05 -6.75
N ALA A 101 -4.22 -6.53 -5.97
CA ALA A 101 -2.88 -6.82 -6.45
C ALA A 101 -2.82 -7.94 -7.51
N GLU A 102 -3.65 -8.99 -7.36
CA GLU A 102 -3.80 -10.07 -8.34
C GLU A 102 -4.37 -9.54 -9.67
N ARG A 103 -5.44 -8.74 -9.60
CA ARG A 103 -6.08 -8.14 -10.79
C ARG A 103 -5.16 -7.15 -11.50
N ILE A 104 -4.45 -6.30 -10.74
CA ILE A 104 -3.43 -5.41 -11.31
C ILE A 104 -2.38 -6.23 -12.07
N GLN A 105 -1.90 -7.34 -11.49
CA GLN A 105 -0.93 -8.19 -12.18
C GLN A 105 -1.50 -8.80 -13.46
N LYS A 106 -2.77 -9.23 -13.47
CA LYS A 106 -3.44 -9.74 -14.67
C LYS A 106 -3.43 -8.68 -15.78
N TYR A 107 -3.90 -7.48 -15.50
CA TYR A 107 -3.99 -6.41 -16.51
C TYR A 107 -2.62 -5.91 -16.97
N VAL A 108 -1.63 -5.87 -16.07
CA VAL A 108 -0.24 -5.57 -16.45
C VAL A 108 0.33 -6.63 -17.41
N LYS A 109 0.01 -7.92 -17.20
CA LYS A 109 0.42 -8.99 -18.13
C LYS A 109 -0.28 -8.86 -19.49
N MET A 110 -1.59 -8.56 -19.49
CA MET A 110 -2.35 -8.30 -20.71
C MET A 110 -1.73 -7.14 -21.48
N MET A 111 -1.48 -6.02 -20.81
CA MET A 111 -0.83 -4.84 -21.42
C MET A 111 0.54 -5.17 -22.01
N SER A 112 1.40 -5.92 -21.29
CA SER A 112 2.68 -6.40 -21.86
C SER A 112 2.50 -7.28 -23.10
N SER A 113 1.43 -8.07 -23.17
CA SER A 113 1.13 -8.91 -24.32
C SER A 113 0.69 -8.06 -25.51
N GLU A 114 -0.23 -7.11 -25.30
CA GLU A 114 -0.68 -6.21 -26.37
C GLU A 114 0.46 -5.35 -26.91
N ILE A 115 1.33 -4.80 -26.04
CA ILE A 115 2.50 -4.01 -26.48
C ILE A 115 3.41 -4.83 -27.40
N ARG A 116 3.64 -6.12 -27.11
CA ARG A 116 4.60 -6.93 -27.88
C ARG A 116 4.01 -7.55 -29.15
N ASN A 117 2.72 -7.89 -29.12
CA ASN A 117 2.14 -8.78 -30.12
C ASN A 117 1.21 -8.04 -31.10
N THR A 118 0.36 -7.14 -30.61
CA THR A 118 -0.74 -6.56 -31.40
C THR A 118 -0.57 -5.06 -31.62
N HIS A 119 0.09 -4.37 -30.69
CA HIS A 119 0.17 -2.92 -30.63
C HIS A 119 -1.21 -2.23 -30.62
N ASP A 120 -2.23 -2.92 -30.12
CA ASP A 120 -3.60 -2.40 -30.04
C ASP A 120 -3.73 -1.43 -28.85
N PHE A 121 -3.59 -0.14 -29.12
CA PHE A 121 -3.68 0.92 -28.09
C PHE A 121 -5.05 1.00 -27.42
N SER A 122 -6.12 0.56 -28.07
CA SER A 122 -7.45 0.51 -27.45
C SER A 122 -7.50 -0.54 -26.36
N LYS A 123 -6.93 -1.74 -26.60
CA LYS A 123 -6.81 -2.79 -25.57
C LYS A 123 -5.84 -2.41 -24.46
N ILE A 124 -4.74 -1.73 -24.78
CA ILE A 124 -3.81 -1.17 -23.79
C ILE A 124 -4.54 -0.15 -22.90
N ALA A 125 -5.32 0.76 -23.48
CA ALA A 125 -6.11 1.73 -22.74
C ALA A 125 -7.17 1.06 -21.84
N ALA A 126 -7.86 0.03 -22.34
CA ALA A 126 -8.80 -0.75 -21.55
C ALA A 126 -8.12 -1.43 -20.34
N ALA A 127 -6.94 -2.02 -20.54
CA ALA A 127 -6.15 -2.61 -19.46
C ALA A 127 -5.70 -1.55 -18.44
N TYR A 128 -5.28 -0.36 -18.89
CA TYR A 128 -4.95 0.77 -18.02
C TYR A 128 -6.13 1.17 -17.14
N THR A 129 -7.31 1.39 -17.73
CA THR A 129 -8.52 1.72 -16.98
C THR A 129 -8.88 0.64 -15.97
N ALA A 130 -8.74 -0.64 -16.34
CA ALA A 130 -9.00 -1.76 -15.44
C ALA A 130 -8.04 -1.79 -14.23
N ILE A 131 -6.76 -1.43 -14.43
CA ILE A 131 -5.78 -1.24 -13.36
C ILE A 131 -6.21 -0.07 -12.47
N PHE A 132 -6.49 1.09 -13.07
CA PHE A 132 -6.88 2.30 -12.34
C PHE A 132 -8.09 2.06 -11.44
N ASN A 133 -9.09 1.33 -11.94
CA ASN A 133 -10.27 0.93 -11.18
C ASN A 133 -9.93 0.03 -9.97
N GLN A 134 -8.90 -0.82 -10.04
CA GLN A 134 -8.45 -1.56 -8.86
C GLN A 134 -7.82 -0.64 -7.81
N CYS A 135 -7.06 0.37 -8.25
CA CYS A 135 -6.46 1.34 -7.34
C CYS A 135 -7.54 2.15 -6.61
N VAL A 136 -8.51 2.70 -7.35
CA VAL A 136 -9.60 3.50 -6.78
C VAL A 136 -10.50 2.66 -5.89
N GLY A 137 -10.94 1.48 -6.37
CA GLY A 137 -11.85 0.62 -5.60
C GLY A 137 -11.25 0.10 -4.30
N CYS A 138 -9.93 -0.15 -4.26
CA CYS A 138 -9.23 -0.49 -3.02
C CYS A 138 -9.18 0.73 -2.08
N HIS A 139 -8.80 1.90 -2.59
CA HIS A 139 -8.70 3.11 -1.77
C HIS A 139 -10.04 3.55 -1.18
N GLN A 140 -11.13 3.51 -1.95
CA GLN A 140 -12.47 3.89 -1.46
C GLN A 140 -12.92 3.02 -0.28
N LYS A 141 -12.58 1.74 -0.28
CA LYS A 141 -12.99 0.80 0.78
C LYS A 141 -12.07 0.84 1.99
N LEU A 142 -10.76 0.99 1.79
CA LEU A 142 -9.77 0.98 2.88
C LEU A 142 -9.60 2.34 3.56
N ARG A 143 -9.85 3.44 2.84
CA ARG A 143 -9.73 4.80 3.37
C ARG A 143 -11.15 5.31 3.59
N LYS A 144 -11.71 5.07 4.79
CA LYS A 144 -13.05 5.47 5.26
C LYS A 144 -13.35 7.00 5.19
N ASN A 145 -12.63 7.78 4.39
CA ASN A 145 -12.84 9.24 4.22
C ASN A 145 -13.61 9.57 2.93
N TYR A 146 -14.20 8.59 2.26
CA TYR A 146 -15.03 8.80 1.07
C TYR A 146 -16.39 8.12 1.25
N THR A 147 -17.02 8.31 2.40
CA THR A 147 -18.48 8.21 2.51
C THR A 147 -19.01 9.63 2.35
N GLY A 148 -19.75 9.88 1.27
CA GLY A 148 -20.73 10.97 1.24
C GLY A 148 -21.92 10.64 2.14
N LYS A 149 -21.63 10.21 3.37
CA LYS A 149 -22.53 9.93 4.49
C LYS A 149 -21.74 10.23 5.75
#